data_AF-A0A6P1IPL0-F1
#
_entry.id   AF-A0A6P1IPL0-F1
#
_cell.length_a   1.000
_cell.length_b   1.000
_cell.length_c   1.000
_cell.angle_alpha   90.00
_cell.angle_beta   90.00
_cell.angle_gamma   90.00
#
_symmetry.space_group_name_H-M   'P 1'
#
loop_
_entity.id
_entity.type
_entity.pdbx_description
1 polymer ?
#
loop_
_entity_poly.entity_id
_entity_poly.type
_entity_poly.pdbx_seq_one_letter_code
_entity_poly.pdbx_strand_id
1 'polypeptide(L)'
;MTPVAQQREAAVQATVANVRALIGTDAAPGIAQAQCAAACLQALAGQATLWDSRDFPIPEGKRWQAYTLHEDADGGYAMYAVAMHPGHAQPPHDHTTWALIAGVRGAERNSLYRRPHATGPAPLGHLGDITVAAHGALALGPSDIHAIEVLGPGDALHLHLYGKGFAHLQERRIFDPFTSESRAFPAIQNVA
;
A
#
# COMPACT_ATOMS: atom_id res chain seq x y z
N MET A 1 5.91 3.13 -25.82
CA MET A 1 5.45 3.86 -24.63
C MET A 1 5.21 5.32 -24.98
N THR A 2 4.23 5.98 -24.36
CA THR A 2 4.02 7.42 -24.51
C THR A 2 5.12 8.20 -23.76
N PRO A 3 5.38 9.47 -24.08
CA PRO A 3 6.31 10.30 -23.32
C PRO A 3 6.01 10.34 -21.82
N VAL A 4 4.72 10.37 -21.45
CA VAL A 4 4.27 10.34 -20.04
C VAL A 4 4.60 9.01 -19.38
N ALA A 5 4.41 7.88 -20.06
CA ALA A 5 4.75 6.56 -19.51
C ALA A 5 6.26 6.42 -19.25
N GLN A 6 7.10 6.95 -20.14
CA GLN A 6 8.55 6.95 -19.95
C GLN A 6 8.98 7.87 -18.80
N GLN A 7 8.36 9.05 -18.67
CA GLN A 7 8.60 9.95 -17.53
C GLN A 7 8.16 9.32 -16.21
N ARG A 8 7.02 8.62 -16.21
CA ARG A 8 6.53 7.87 -15.05
C ARG A 8 7.51 6.79 -14.64
N GLU A 9 7.98 5.97 -15.58
CA GLU A 9 8.97 4.94 -15.30
C GLU A 9 10.26 5.53 -14.70
N ALA A 10 10.81 6.58 -15.29
CA ALA A 10 11.99 7.25 -14.74
C ALA A 10 11.77 7.80 -13.32
N ALA A 11 10.61 8.41 -13.06
CA ALA A 11 10.25 8.93 -11.74
C ALA A 11 10.05 7.81 -10.69
N VAL A 12 9.46 6.68 -11.11
CA VAL A 12 9.31 5.47 -10.28
C VAL A 12 10.69 4.91 -9.92
N GLN A 13 11.58 4.73 -10.90
CA GLN A 13 12.93 4.20 -10.68
C GLN A 13 13.74 5.10 -9.74
N ALA A 14 13.68 6.43 -9.93
CA ALA A 14 14.34 7.38 -9.05
C ALA A 14 13.78 7.32 -7.61
N THR A 15 12.46 7.19 -7.46
CA THR A 15 11.81 7.06 -6.15
C THR A 15 12.21 5.77 -5.45
N VAL A 16 12.21 4.63 -6.16
CA VAL A 16 12.66 3.35 -5.62
C VAL A 16 14.13 3.43 -5.17
N ALA A 17 15.00 4.05 -5.96
CA ALA A 17 16.40 4.24 -5.58
C ALA A 17 16.55 5.07 -4.30
N ASN A 18 15.78 6.15 -4.15
CA ASN A 18 15.78 6.97 -2.93
C ASN A 18 15.26 6.20 -1.71
N VAL A 19 14.15 5.46 -1.85
CA VAL A 19 13.61 4.62 -0.78
C VAL A 19 14.60 3.52 -0.40
N ARG A 20 15.28 2.92 -1.37
CA ARG A 20 16.34 1.93 -1.13
C ARG A 20 17.53 2.51 -0.38
N ALA A 21 17.94 3.74 -0.67
CA ALA A 21 19.01 4.40 0.07
C ALA A 21 18.64 4.65 1.55
N LEU A 22 17.35 4.80 1.86
CA LEU A 22 16.85 5.03 3.23
C LEU A 22 16.63 3.73 4.02
N ILE A 23 16.09 2.69 3.36
CA ILE A 23 15.69 1.42 4.00
C ILE A 23 16.76 0.33 3.87
N GLY A 24 17.53 0.30 2.79
CA GLY A 24 18.56 -0.72 2.55
C GLY A 24 17.98 -2.12 2.36
N THR A 25 18.42 -3.08 3.16
CA THR A 25 17.92 -4.47 3.15
C THR A 25 17.08 -4.80 4.37
N ASP A 26 16.68 -3.78 5.16
CA ASP A 26 15.98 -4.00 6.42
C ASP A 26 14.53 -4.45 6.16
N ALA A 27 14.18 -5.63 6.67
CA ALA A 27 12.81 -6.14 6.61
C ALA A 27 11.85 -5.34 7.51
N ALA A 28 12.38 -4.65 8.52
CA ALA A 28 11.64 -3.82 9.49
C ALA A 28 12.42 -2.52 9.77
N PRO A 29 12.41 -1.54 8.84
CA PRO A 29 13.10 -0.27 9.02
C PRO A 29 12.56 0.49 10.24
N GLY A 30 13.42 1.30 10.87
CA GLY A 30 13.00 2.17 11.96
C GLY A 30 11.96 3.20 11.49
N ILE A 31 11.11 3.65 12.42
CA ILE A 31 9.98 4.57 12.12
C ILE A 31 10.46 5.82 11.35
N ALA A 32 11.57 6.42 11.76
CA ALA A 32 12.11 7.61 11.09
C ALA A 32 12.51 7.34 9.63
N GLN A 33 13.18 6.21 9.36
CA GLN A 33 13.55 5.81 8.00
C GLN A 33 12.31 5.54 7.15
N ALA A 34 11.34 4.82 7.71
CA ALA A 34 10.08 4.50 7.04
C ALA A 34 9.26 5.76 6.72
N GLN A 35 9.24 6.76 7.62
CA GLN A 35 8.60 8.05 7.38
C GLN A 35 9.30 8.86 6.29
N CYS A 36 10.64 8.91 6.27
CA CYS A 36 11.39 9.54 5.19
C CYS A 36 11.12 8.84 3.84
N ALA A 37 11.05 7.50 3.84
CA ALA A 37 10.74 6.74 2.63
C ALA A 37 9.30 6.98 2.14
N ALA A 38 8.32 7.06 3.06
CA ALA A 38 6.95 7.45 2.72
C ALA A 38 6.89 8.86 2.12
N ALA A 39 7.70 9.80 2.59
CA ALA A 39 7.80 11.14 2.02
C ALA A 39 8.35 11.12 0.58
N CYS A 40 9.28 10.23 0.24
CA CYS A 40 9.70 10.02 -1.15
C CYS A 40 8.54 9.55 -2.04
N LEU A 41 7.74 8.60 -1.55
CA LEU A 41 6.57 8.10 -2.28
C LEU A 41 5.48 9.17 -2.41
N GLN A 42 5.28 9.98 -1.37
CA GLN A 42 4.38 11.14 -1.38
C GLN A 42 4.77 12.16 -2.45
N ALA A 43 6.06 12.45 -2.58
CA ALA A 43 6.57 13.36 -3.60
C ALA A 43 6.32 12.81 -5.02
N LEU A 44 6.46 11.51 -5.23
CA LEU A 44 6.11 10.84 -6.50
C LEU A 44 4.60 10.94 -6.79
N ALA A 45 3.75 10.62 -5.80
CA ALA A 45 2.30 10.71 -5.94
C ALA A 45 1.81 12.13 -6.27
N GLY A 46 2.51 13.16 -5.77
CA GLY A 46 2.22 14.57 -6.06
C GLY A 46 2.50 15.04 -7.48
N GLN A 47 3.17 14.24 -8.32
CA GLN A 47 3.45 14.58 -9.73
C GLN A 47 2.22 14.34 -10.61
N ALA A 48 1.22 15.23 -10.50
CA ALA A 48 -0.12 15.05 -11.07
C ALA A 48 -0.15 14.66 -12.57
N THR A 49 0.79 15.16 -13.37
CA THR A 49 0.87 14.87 -14.82
C THR A 49 1.21 13.42 -15.13
N LEU A 50 1.73 12.66 -14.17
CA LEU A 50 2.09 11.25 -14.32
C LEU A 50 0.92 10.31 -14.06
N TRP A 51 -0.22 10.76 -13.54
CA TRP A 51 -1.23 9.88 -12.95
C TRP A 51 -2.64 10.03 -13.54
N ASP A 52 -2.72 10.20 -14.86
CA ASP A 52 -4.00 10.26 -15.57
C ASP A 52 -4.84 9.01 -15.29
N SER A 53 -6.13 9.20 -14.98
CA SER A 53 -7.04 8.09 -14.64
C SER A 53 -7.23 7.10 -15.78
N ARG A 54 -7.06 7.55 -17.04
CA ARG A 54 -7.20 6.70 -18.23
C ARG A 54 -6.11 5.63 -18.34
N ASP A 55 -4.97 5.84 -17.70
CA ASP A 55 -3.86 4.89 -17.68
C ASP A 55 -4.06 3.77 -16.66
N PHE A 56 -4.98 3.95 -15.71
CA PHE A 56 -5.24 3.02 -14.60
C PHE A 56 -6.74 2.71 -14.48
N PRO A 57 -7.39 2.16 -15.52
CA PRO A 57 -8.81 1.85 -15.47
C PRO A 57 -9.12 0.78 -14.41
N ILE A 58 -10.32 0.77 -13.83
CA ILE A 58 -10.81 -0.38 -13.08
C ILE A 58 -11.64 -1.21 -14.08
N PRO A 59 -11.26 -2.47 -14.38
CA PRO A 59 -12.02 -3.29 -15.32
C PRO A 59 -13.47 -3.49 -14.89
N GLU A 60 -14.37 -3.60 -15.86
CA GLU A 60 -15.79 -3.85 -15.60
C GLU A 60 -16.00 -5.07 -14.70
N GLY A 61 -16.91 -4.93 -13.72
CA GLY A 61 -17.21 -5.98 -12.74
C GLY A 61 -16.18 -6.12 -11.61
N LYS A 62 -15.06 -5.38 -11.62
CA LYS A 62 -14.12 -5.32 -10.50
C LYS A 62 -14.38 -4.11 -9.61
N ARG A 63 -13.96 -4.19 -8.35
CA ARG A 63 -14.00 -3.06 -7.39
C ARG A 63 -12.67 -2.29 -7.28
N TRP A 64 -11.60 -2.89 -7.79
CA TRP A 64 -10.25 -2.37 -7.73
C TRP A 64 -9.35 -3.08 -8.74
N GLN A 65 -8.19 -2.48 -9.02
CA GLN A 65 -7.13 -3.04 -9.85
C GLN A 65 -5.77 -2.51 -9.40
N ALA A 66 -4.78 -3.39 -9.26
CA ALA A 66 -3.38 -3.00 -9.08
C ALA A 66 -2.61 -3.14 -10.39
N TYR A 67 -1.70 -2.19 -10.62
CA TYR A 67 -0.81 -2.09 -11.77
C TYR A 67 0.64 -2.08 -11.29
N THR A 68 1.47 -2.98 -11.80
CA THR A 68 2.88 -3.04 -11.43
C THR A 68 3.63 -1.90 -12.08
N LEU A 69 4.25 -1.06 -11.25
CA LEU A 69 5.12 0.03 -11.71
C LEU A 69 6.60 -0.36 -11.66
N HIS A 70 6.97 -1.17 -10.68
CA HIS A 70 8.33 -1.65 -10.47
C HIS A 70 8.29 -2.89 -9.57
N GLU A 71 9.18 -3.85 -9.80
CA GLU A 71 9.46 -4.96 -8.89
C GLU A 71 10.89 -5.44 -9.18
N ASP A 72 11.69 -5.66 -8.13
CA ASP A 72 13.03 -6.24 -8.29
C ASP A 72 12.92 -7.70 -8.79
N ALA A 73 14.00 -8.22 -9.36
CA ALA A 73 14.04 -9.59 -9.86
C ALA A 73 13.82 -10.66 -8.76
N ASP A 74 14.10 -10.33 -7.49
CA ASP A 74 13.85 -11.19 -6.33
C ASP A 74 12.48 -10.94 -5.66
N GLY A 75 11.65 -10.06 -6.25
CA GLY A 75 10.37 -9.64 -5.70
C GLY A 75 10.47 -8.52 -4.66
N GLY A 76 11.65 -7.93 -4.44
CA GLY A 76 11.86 -6.80 -3.54
C GLY A 76 11.35 -5.47 -4.10
N TYR A 77 11.20 -4.48 -3.22
CA TYR A 77 10.90 -3.08 -3.58
C TYR A 77 9.74 -2.93 -4.59
N ALA A 78 8.68 -3.70 -4.42
CA ALA A 78 7.59 -3.77 -5.38
C ALA A 78 6.64 -2.58 -5.24
N MET A 79 6.52 -1.78 -6.31
CA MET A 79 5.64 -0.63 -6.40
C MET A 79 4.43 -0.91 -7.28
N TYR A 80 3.26 -0.57 -6.76
CA TYR A 80 1.97 -0.70 -7.46
C TYR A 80 1.22 0.62 -7.48
N ALA A 81 0.53 0.91 -8.58
CA ALA A 81 -0.59 1.85 -8.59
C ALA A 81 -1.90 1.08 -8.37
N VAL A 82 -2.64 1.41 -7.32
CA VAL A 82 -3.85 0.70 -6.91
C VAL A 82 -5.06 1.61 -7.12
N ALA A 83 -5.83 1.32 -8.16
CA ALA A 83 -7.07 2.01 -8.48
C ALA A 83 -8.25 1.33 -7.78
N MET A 84 -9.10 2.09 -7.10
CA MET A 84 -10.19 1.56 -6.27
C MET A 84 -11.46 2.39 -6.39
N HIS A 85 -12.62 1.74 -6.50
CA HIS A 85 -13.93 2.41 -6.44
C HIS A 85 -14.28 2.82 -4.99
N PRO A 86 -15.16 3.82 -4.80
CA PRO A 86 -15.77 4.13 -3.52
C PRO A 86 -16.29 2.91 -2.76
N GLY A 87 -16.05 2.86 -1.46
CA GLY A 87 -16.48 1.74 -0.61
C GLY A 87 -15.67 0.45 -0.81
N HIS A 88 -14.64 0.45 -1.67
CA HIS A 88 -13.63 -0.60 -1.63
C HIS A 88 -13.01 -0.62 -0.23
N ALA A 89 -12.95 -1.79 0.39
CA ALA A 89 -12.38 -1.97 1.70
C ALA A 89 -11.59 -3.28 1.79
N GLN A 90 -10.58 -3.29 2.65
CA GLN A 90 -9.91 -4.51 3.11
C GLN A 90 -10.01 -4.59 4.64
N PRO A 91 -10.38 -5.76 5.19
CA PRO A 91 -10.47 -5.95 6.63
C PRO A 91 -9.10 -5.83 7.29
N PRO A 92 -9.02 -5.77 8.64
CA PRO A 92 -7.75 -5.70 9.35
C PRO A 92 -6.76 -6.78 8.86
N HIS A 93 -5.57 -6.37 8.43
CA HIS A 93 -4.54 -7.27 7.93
C HIS A 93 -3.13 -6.75 8.21
N ASP A 94 -2.15 -7.65 8.18
CA ASP A 94 -0.72 -7.34 8.24
C ASP A 94 -0.05 -7.46 6.86
N HIS A 95 1.26 -7.18 6.82
CA HIS A 95 2.03 -7.09 5.59
C HIS A 95 3.19 -8.08 5.51
N THR A 96 3.72 -8.58 6.65
CA THR A 96 4.91 -9.45 6.73
C THR A 96 6.21 -8.85 6.16
N THR A 97 6.13 -7.60 5.73
CA THR A 97 7.21 -6.72 5.25
C THR A 97 6.77 -5.28 5.53
N TRP A 98 7.68 -4.30 5.50
CA TRP A 98 7.27 -2.91 5.50
C TRP A 98 6.42 -2.54 4.27
N ALA A 99 5.54 -1.57 4.44
CA ALA A 99 4.65 -1.04 3.40
C ALA A 99 4.57 0.49 3.50
N LEU A 100 4.58 1.16 2.35
CA LEU A 100 4.40 2.60 2.21
C LEU A 100 3.20 2.84 1.31
N ILE A 101 2.32 3.77 1.70
CA ILE A 101 1.11 4.14 0.95
C ILE A 101 1.15 5.65 0.73
N ALA A 102 0.90 6.10 -0.50
CA ALA A 102 0.75 7.53 -0.80
C ALA A 102 -0.45 7.78 -1.72
N GLY A 103 -1.26 8.79 -1.39
CA GLY A 103 -2.45 9.12 -2.17
C GLY A 103 -2.13 10.01 -3.36
N VAL A 104 -2.50 9.56 -4.57
CA VAL A 104 -2.50 10.40 -5.78
C VAL A 104 -3.80 11.19 -5.87
N ARG A 105 -4.94 10.50 -5.70
CA ARG A 105 -6.28 11.08 -5.72
C ARG A 105 -7.25 10.21 -4.92
N GLY A 106 -8.40 10.77 -4.58
CA GLY A 106 -9.36 10.14 -3.68
C GLY A 106 -8.85 10.18 -2.23
N ALA A 107 -9.52 9.44 -1.36
CA ALA A 107 -9.16 9.33 0.04
C ALA A 107 -9.38 7.90 0.53
N GLU A 108 -8.37 7.34 1.20
CA GLU A 108 -8.43 6.03 1.83
C GLU A 108 -8.23 6.20 3.34
N ARG A 109 -9.23 5.82 4.12
CA ARG A 109 -9.09 5.71 5.56
C ARG A 109 -8.33 4.43 5.89
N ASN A 110 -7.25 4.58 6.64
CA ASN A 110 -6.46 3.51 7.21
C ASN A 110 -6.75 3.46 8.72
N SER A 111 -7.53 2.48 9.18
CA SER A 111 -7.81 2.26 10.59
C SER A 111 -6.73 1.35 11.18
N LEU A 112 -5.97 1.86 12.15
CA LEU A 112 -4.82 1.17 12.75
C LEU A 112 -5.23 0.38 13.99
N TYR A 113 -4.64 -0.81 14.14
CA TYR A 113 -4.96 -1.73 15.22
C TYR A 113 -3.70 -2.32 15.85
N ARG A 114 -3.85 -2.76 17.11
CA ARG A 114 -2.92 -3.68 17.78
C ARG A 114 -3.65 -4.93 18.25
N ARG A 115 -2.96 -6.08 18.23
CA ARG A 115 -3.41 -7.27 18.97
C ARG A 115 -3.11 -7.09 20.46
N PRO A 116 -4.10 -7.23 21.35
CA PRO A 116 -3.85 -7.14 22.79
C PRO A 116 -3.09 -8.35 23.34
N HIS A 117 -3.25 -9.52 22.71
CA HIS A 117 -2.62 -10.78 23.12
C HIS A 117 -2.10 -11.56 21.91
N ALA A 118 -1.02 -12.31 22.09
CA ALA A 118 -0.44 -13.17 21.05
C ALA A 118 -1.26 -14.45 20.80
N THR A 119 -2.14 -14.84 21.72
CA THR A 119 -3.02 -16.03 21.64
C THR A 119 -4.34 -15.78 22.35
N GLY A 120 -5.39 -16.49 21.95
CA GLY A 120 -6.73 -16.42 22.55
C GLY A 120 -7.61 -15.30 21.98
N PRO A 121 -8.94 -15.43 22.07
CA PRO A 121 -9.86 -14.46 21.49
C PRO A 121 -9.89 -13.17 22.31
N ALA A 122 -9.65 -12.04 21.64
CA ALA A 122 -9.80 -10.71 22.19
C ALA A 122 -10.01 -9.69 21.05
N PRO A 123 -10.83 -8.65 21.22
CA PRO A 123 -10.99 -7.61 20.21
C PRO A 123 -9.66 -6.92 19.88
N LEU A 124 -9.50 -6.51 18.63
CA LEU A 124 -8.38 -5.65 18.26
C LEU A 124 -8.50 -4.30 18.97
N GLY A 125 -7.39 -3.81 19.51
CA GLY A 125 -7.34 -2.46 20.06
C GLY A 125 -7.17 -1.45 18.93
N HIS A 126 -8.19 -0.62 18.68
CA HIS A 126 -8.10 0.50 17.73
C HIS A 126 -7.13 1.56 18.24
N LEU A 127 -6.18 1.93 17.39
CA LEU A 127 -5.13 2.91 17.70
C LEU A 127 -5.47 4.30 17.17
N GLY A 128 -6.30 4.37 16.14
CA GLY A 128 -6.68 5.61 15.47
C GLY A 128 -6.88 5.40 13.97
N ASP A 129 -7.38 6.44 13.31
CA ASP A 129 -7.57 6.47 11.86
C ASP A 129 -6.64 7.50 11.22
N ILE A 130 -6.05 7.12 10.09
CA ILE A 130 -5.28 8.03 9.23
C ILE A 130 -5.93 8.02 7.85
N THR A 131 -6.38 9.18 7.39
CA THR A 131 -6.89 9.30 6.02
C THR A 131 -5.75 9.71 5.09
N VAL A 132 -5.36 8.80 4.20
CA VAL A 132 -4.43 9.07 3.12
C VAL A 132 -5.23 9.63 1.95
N ALA A 133 -5.17 10.93 1.74
CA ALA A 133 -5.74 11.60 0.57
C ALA A 133 -4.63 12.03 -0.40
N ALA A 134 -4.97 12.79 -1.45
CA ALA A 134 -3.97 13.46 -2.28
C ALA A 134 -2.93 14.18 -1.41
N HIS A 135 -1.65 13.92 -1.66
CA HIS A 135 -0.52 14.45 -0.88
C HIS A 135 -0.39 13.92 0.55
N GLY A 136 -1.15 12.90 0.96
CA GLY A 136 -0.92 12.16 2.20
C GLY A 136 -0.05 10.92 1.97
N ALA A 137 0.63 10.47 3.03
CA ALA A 137 1.33 9.19 3.01
C ALA A 137 1.33 8.53 4.39
N LEU A 138 1.53 7.21 4.40
CA LEU A 138 1.57 6.34 5.57
C LEU A 138 2.69 5.31 5.41
N ALA A 139 3.40 5.03 6.50
CA ALA A 139 4.36 3.94 6.59
C ALA A 139 3.88 2.92 7.62
N LEU A 140 4.00 1.64 7.29
CA LEU A 140 3.59 0.50 8.11
C LEU A 140 4.75 -0.50 8.18
N GLY A 141 4.99 -1.02 9.37
CA GLY A 141 5.90 -2.12 9.61
C GLY A 141 5.30 -3.49 9.28
N PRO A 142 6.12 -4.57 9.33
CA PRO A 142 5.69 -5.93 8.97
C PRO A 142 4.48 -6.46 9.75
N SER A 143 4.40 -6.09 11.03
CA SER A 143 3.37 -6.56 11.96
C SER A 143 2.27 -5.54 12.23
N ASP A 144 2.33 -4.35 11.61
CA ASP A 144 1.30 -3.35 11.79
C ASP A 144 0.00 -3.83 11.14
N ILE A 145 -1.09 -3.75 11.89
CA ILE A 145 -2.41 -4.22 11.47
C ILE A 145 -3.24 -3.00 11.09
N HIS A 146 -3.79 -3.01 9.89
CA HIS A 146 -4.71 -1.96 9.48
C HIS A 146 -5.87 -2.47 8.62
N ALA A 147 -6.95 -1.71 8.58
CA ALA A 147 -8.03 -1.88 7.61
C ALA A 147 -8.07 -0.65 6.72
N ILE A 148 -8.39 -0.84 5.45
CA ILE A 148 -8.58 0.27 4.50
C ILE A 148 -10.03 0.40 4.07
N GLU A 149 -10.47 1.63 3.82
CA GLU A 149 -11.73 1.95 3.15
C GLU A 149 -11.58 3.20 2.28
N VAL A 150 -11.95 3.10 1.01
CA VAL A 150 -12.01 4.23 0.10
C VAL A 150 -13.26 5.06 0.38
N LEU A 151 -13.05 6.32 0.73
CA LEU A 151 -14.06 7.29 1.10
C LEU A 151 -14.50 8.18 -0.08
N GLY A 152 -15.67 8.79 0.06
CA GLY A 152 -16.17 9.80 -0.87
C GLY A 152 -16.73 9.22 -2.17
N PRO A 153 -17.16 10.08 -3.11
CA PRO A 153 -17.93 9.63 -4.29
C PRO A 153 -17.08 9.24 -5.50
N GLY A 154 -15.77 9.46 -5.49
CA GLY A 154 -14.89 9.26 -6.64
C GLY A 154 -13.84 8.19 -6.44
N ASP A 155 -13.36 7.61 -7.54
CA ASP A 155 -12.31 6.59 -7.52
C ASP A 155 -11.01 7.12 -6.91
N ALA A 156 -10.37 6.28 -6.10
CA ALA A 156 -9.05 6.52 -5.55
C ALA A 156 -7.95 5.91 -6.42
N LEU A 157 -6.78 6.55 -6.43
CA LEU A 157 -5.54 5.95 -6.92
C LEU A 157 -4.45 6.17 -5.88
N HIS A 158 -3.92 5.09 -5.37
CA HIS A 158 -2.89 5.09 -4.34
C HIS A 158 -1.64 4.39 -4.86
N LEU A 159 -0.47 4.93 -4.53
CA LEU A 159 0.80 4.24 -4.75
C LEU A 159 1.10 3.41 -3.51
N HIS A 160 1.40 2.14 -3.72
CA HIS A 160 1.82 1.23 -2.66
C HIS A 160 3.22 0.72 -2.99
N LEU A 161 4.14 0.84 -2.04
CA LEU A 161 5.51 0.31 -2.16
C LEU A 161 5.78 -0.63 -1.00
N TYR A 162 6.13 -1.87 -1.31
CA TYR A 162 6.40 -2.92 -0.33
C TYR A 162 7.84 -3.39 -0.41
N GLY A 163 8.38 -3.84 0.73
CA GLY A 163 9.65 -4.58 0.73
C GLY A 163 9.58 -5.92 0.00
N LYS A 164 8.37 -6.43 -0.28
CA LYS A 164 8.13 -7.68 -0.99
C LYS A 164 6.83 -7.63 -1.81
N GLY A 165 6.88 -8.06 -3.06
CA GLY A 165 5.77 -8.02 -4.01
C GLY A 165 4.62 -8.96 -3.68
N PHE A 166 3.43 -8.62 -4.14
CA PHE A 166 2.18 -9.30 -3.75
C PHE A 166 2.18 -10.80 -4.02
N ALA A 167 2.84 -11.25 -5.10
CA ALA A 167 2.94 -12.67 -5.46
C ALA A 167 3.74 -13.49 -4.43
N HIS A 168 4.59 -12.83 -3.65
CA HIS A 168 5.50 -13.45 -2.69
C HIS A 168 5.04 -13.29 -1.23
N LEU A 169 3.95 -12.57 -0.97
CA LEU A 169 3.38 -12.32 0.36
C LEU A 169 2.42 -13.45 0.82
N GLN A 170 2.97 -14.64 1.05
CA GLN A 170 2.20 -15.86 1.36
C GLN A 170 1.76 -15.98 2.82
N GLU A 171 2.42 -15.28 3.74
CA GLU A 171 2.25 -15.46 5.18
C GLU A 171 1.35 -14.40 5.84
N ARG A 172 0.87 -13.43 5.06
CA ARG A 172 0.00 -12.37 5.55
C ARG A 172 -1.29 -12.94 6.12
N ARG A 173 -1.87 -12.20 7.05
CA ARG A 173 -3.06 -12.59 7.78
C ARG A 173 -4.11 -11.50 7.73
N ILE A 174 -5.37 -11.93 7.63
CA ILE A 174 -6.54 -11.10 7.92
C ILE A 174 -6.99 -11.44 9.33
N PHE A 175 -7.30 -10.42 10.12
CA PHE A 175 -7.73 -10.52 11.51
C PHE A 175 -9.19 -10.15 11.65
N ASP A 176 -9.94 -10.94 12.41
CA ASP A 176 -11.27 -10.56 12.87
C ASP A 176 -11.15 -9.42 13.91
N PRO A 177 -11.85 -8.29 13.73
CA PRO A 177 -11.71 -7.14 14.63
C PRO A 177 -12.26 -7.39 16.05
N PHE A 178 -13.13 -8.38 16.24
CA PHE A 178 -13.78 -8.67 17.52
C PHE A 178 -13.14 -9.83 18.28
N THR A 179 -12.52 -10.78 17.58
CA THR A 179 -11.88 -11.94 18.22
C THR A 179 -10.36 -11.95 18.08
N SER A 180 -9.77 -11.15 17.18
CA SER A 180 -8.36 -11.23 16.75
C SER A 180 -7.94 -12.58 16.18
N GLU A 181 -8.89 -13.51 15.98
CA GLU A 181 -8.63 -14.71 15.21
C GLU A 181 -8.21 -14.33 13.81
N SER A 182 -7.33 -15.12 13.24
CA SER A 182 -6.71 -14.77 11.98
C SER A 182 -6.77 -15.91 10.99
N ARG A 183 -6.98 -15.55 9.73
CA ARG A 183 -6.95 -16.47 8.59
C ARG A 183 -5.89 -16.02 7.60
N ALA A 184 -5.47 -16.92 6.73
CA ALA A 184 -4.53 -16.59 5.67
C ALA A 184 -5.09 -15.47 4.78
N PHE A 185 -4.21 -14.52 4.43
CA PHE A 185 -4.43 -13.54 3.37
C PHE A 185 -3.59 -13.96 2.16
N PRO A 186 -4.20 -14.61 1.15
CA PRO A 186 -3.45 -15.12 0.01
C PRO A 186 -2.63 -14.05 -0.72
N ALA A 187 -1.50 -14.48 -1.28
CA ALA A 187 -0.74 -13.71 -2.25
C ALA A 187 -1.63 -13.38 -3.47
N ILE A 188 -1.47 -12.17 -4.02
CA ILE A 188 -2.18 -11.76 -5.23
C ILE A 188 -1.31 -12.13 -6.42
N GLN A 189 -1.82 -13.02 -7.27
CA GLN A 189 -1.16 -13.42 -8.51
C GLN A 189 -1.67 -12.55 -9.66
N ASN A 190 -0.82 -12.30 -10.66
CA ASN A 190 -1.20 -11.63 -11.91
C ASN A 190 -1.82 -10.23 -11.73
N VAL A 191 -1.08 -9.34 -11.05
CA VAL A 191 -1.33 -7.90 -11.14
C VAL A 191 -1.11 -7.40 -12.57
N ALA A 192 -1.82 -6.33 -12.96
CA ALA A 192 -1.76 -5.78 -14.32
C ALA A 192 -0.44 -5.07 -14.62
#